data_AF-A0A1J7JMY9-F1
#
_entry.id   AF-A0A1J7JMY9-F1
#
_cell.length_a   1.000
_cell.length_b   1.000
_cell.length_c   1.000
_cell.angle_alpha   90.00
_cell.angle_beta   90.00
_cell.angle_gamma   90.00
#
_symmetry.space_group_name_H-M   'P 1'
#
loop_
_entity.id
_entity.type
_entity.pdbx_description
1 polymer ?
#
loop_
_entity_poly.entity_id
_entity_poly.type
_entity_poly.pdbx_seq_one_letter_code
_entity_poly.pdbx_strand_id
1 'polypeptide(L)'
;MKRRVAEMEEEAAKLREMQATLDQQHHELTDKDDVDARSIFVGNVDYSASPEEVQAHFQSCGSINRVTILLDKFTGQPKGYAYVEFTEPSLVAQALVLNESVFKGRNIKVVPKR
;
A
#
# COMPACT_ATOMS: atom_id res chain seq x y z
N MET A 1 -28.61 -39.67 21.64
CA MET A 1 -28.49 -38.27 22.10
C MET A 1 -27.06 -37.73 22.01
N LYS A 2 -26.04 -38.46 22.50
CA LYS A 2 -24.61 -38.02 22.49
C LYS A 2 -24.04 -37.65 21.11
N ARG A 3 -24.41 -38.34 20.02
CA ARG A 3 -23.87 -38.09 18.67
C ARG A 3 -24.33 -36.75 18.06
N ARG A 4 -25.58 -36.35 18.33
CA ARG A 4 -26.16 -35.08 17.82
C ARG A 4 -25.58 -33.85 18.54
N VAL A 5 -25.21 -33.99 19.81
CA VAL A 5 -24.57 -32.92 20.58
C VAL A 5 -23.13 -32.72 20.09
N ALA A 6 -22.39 -33.82 19.89
CA ALA A 6 -21.02 -33.76 19.36
C ALA A 6 -20.94 -33.16 17.94
N GLU A 7 -21.85 -33.54 17.03
CA GLU A 7 -21.93 -32.92 15.69
C GLU A 7 -22.21 -31.41 15.78
N MET A 8 -23.15 -31.01 16.65
CA MET A 8 -23.52 -29.60 16.81
C MET A 8 -22.40 -28.77 17.45
N GLU A 9 -21.62 -29.35 18.37
CA GLU A 9 -20.44 -28.73 18.97
C GLU A 9 -19.30 -28.55 17.94
N GLU A 10 -19.10 -29.53 17.05
CA GLU A 10 -18.08 -29.46 15.99
C GLU A 10 -18.47 -28.45 14.90
N GLU A 11 -19.75 -28.37 14.53
CA GLU A 11 -20.27 -27.34 13.62
C GLU A 11 -20.19 -25.94 14.24
N ALA A 12 -20.49 -25.80 15.53
CA ALA A 12 -20.35 -24.53 16.24
C ALA A 12 -18.88 -24.08 16.32
N ALA A 13 -17.94 -25.01 16.48
CA ALA A 13 -16.51 -24.72 16.44
C ALA A 13 -16.06 -24.22 15.06
N LYS A 14 -16.44 -24.92 13.98
CA LYS A 14 -16.14 -24.50 12.60
C LYS A 14 -16.75 -23.14 12.25
N LEU A 15 -17.98 -22.88 12.69
CA LEU A 15 -18.64 -21.60 12.43
C LEU A 15 -17.93 -20.44 13.17
N ARG A 16 -17.47 -20.66 14.40
CA ARG A 16 -16.67 -19.67 15.15
C ARG A 16 -15.33 -19.39 14.51
N GLU A 17 -14.63 -20.42 14.04
CA GLU A 17 -13.33 -20.28 13.38
C GLU A 17 -13.46 -19.54 12.03
N MET A 18 -14.51 -19.85 11.27
CA MET A 18 -14.85 -19.10 10.04
C MET A 18 -15.20 -17.64 10.34
N GLN A 19 -15.94 -17.37 11.43
CA GLN A 19 -16.30 -16.00 11.80
C GLN A 19 -15.06 -15.19 12.24
N ALA A 20 -14.09 -15.81 12.91
CA ALA A 20 -12.83 -15.16 13.28
C ALA A 20 -11.93 -14.85 12.08
N THR A 21 -11.86 -15.76 11.09
CA THR A 21 -11.07 -15.51 9.87
C THR A 21 -11.69 -14.42 9.00
N LEU A 22 -13.03 -14.36 8.91
CA LEU A 22 -13.73 -13.29 8.20
C LEU A 22 -13.52 -11.91 8.85
N ASP A 23 -13.57 -11.84 10.18
CA ASP A 23 -13.34 -10.58 10.92
C ASP A 23 -11.90 -10.08 10.74
N GLN A 24 -10.92 -10.99 10.83
CA GLN A 24 -9.51 -10.67 10.57
C GLN A 24 -9.28 -10.19 9.13
N GLN A 25 -9.87 -10.85 8.14
CA GLN A 25 -9.79 -10.42 6.75
C GLN A 25 -10.43 -9.05 6.54
N HIS A 26 -11.59 -8.78 7.16
CA HIS A 26 -12.26 -7.50 7.06
C HIS A 26 -11.40 -6.37 7.65
N HIS A 27 -10.77 -6.59 8.81
CA HIS A 27 -9.88 -5.62 9.42
C HIS A 27 -8.64 -5.31 8.55
N GLU A 28 -8.01 -6.34 7.99
CA GLU A 28 -6.87 -6.16 7.07
C GLU A 28 -7.24 -5.44 5.77
N LEU A 29 -8.47 -5.62 5.28
CA LEU A 29 -8.97 -4.91 4.11
C LEU A 29 -9.17 -3.43 4.42
N THR A 30 -9.83 -3.11 5.53
CA THR A 30 -10.05 -1.72 5.94
C THR A 30 -8.74 -0.94 6.11
N ASP A 31 -7.70 -1.58 6.67
CA ASP A 31 -6.40 -0.92 6.86
C ASP A 31 -5.68 -0.66 5.52
N LYS A 32 -5.80 -1.59 4.56
CA LYS A 32 -5.24 -1.43 3.21
C LYS A 32 -5.91 -0.31 2.44
N ASP A 33 -7.23 -0.21 2.48
CA ASP A 33 -7.98 0.87 1.83
C ASP A 33 -7.59 2.24 2.40
N ASP A 34 -7.41 2.36 3.72
CA ASP A 34 -6.95 3.58 4.38
C ASP A 34 -5.49 3.95 4.02
N VAL A 35 -4.61 2.97 3.89
CA VAL A 35 -3.23 3.17 3.42
C VAL A 35 -3.23 3.61 1.96
N ASP A 36 -4.03 2.97 1.11
CA ASP A 36 -4.08 3.27 -0.31
C ASP A 36 -4.69 4.65 -0.57
N ALA A 37 -5.69 5.06 0.20
CA ALA A 37 -6.26 6.41 0.16
C ALA A 37 -5.25 7.52 0.52
N ARG A 38 -4.22 7.18 1.30
CA ARG A 38 -3.12 8.08 1.69
C ARG A 38 -1.86 7.90 0.86
N SER A 39 -1.90 7.07 -0.17
CA SER A 39 -0.74 6.71 -0.98
C SER A 39 -0.82 7.24 -2.40
N ILE A 40 0.35 7.48 -2.98
CA ILE A 40 0.51 7.78 -4.42
C ILE A 40 1.33 6.69 -5.10
N PHE A 41 1.07 6.52 -6.38
CA PHE A 41 1.92 5.85 -7.33
C PHE A 41 2.81 6.86 -8.03
N VAL A 42 4.10 6.57 -8.08
CA VAL A 42 5.12 7.34 -8.79
C VAL A 42 5.72 6.45 -9.86
N GLY A 43 5.55 6.82 -11.13
CA GLY A 43 6.08 6.09 -12.27
C GLY A 43 7.16 6.82 -13.04
N ASN A 44 7.85 6.07 -13.89
CA ASN A 44 9.06 6.52 -14.60
C ASN A 44 10.18 6.99 -13.65
N VAL A 45 10.23 6.39 -12.46
CA VAL A 45 11.30 6.60 -11.49
C VAL A 45 12.58 6.00 -12.04
N ASP A 46 13.70 6.68 -11.85
CA ASP A 46 14.99 6.18 -12.30
C ASP A 46 15.38 4.86 -11.60
N TYR A 47 16.03 3.95 -12.32
CA TYR A 47 16.43 2.65 -11.78
C TYR A 47 17.49 2.74 -10.68
N SER A 48 18.24 3.85 -10.60
CA SER A 48 19.19 4.11 -9.52
C SER A 48 18.58 4.89 -8.36
N ALA A 49 17.26 5.12 -8.37
CA ALA A 49 16.61 5.90 -7.32
C ALA A 49 16.59 5.14 -5.99
N SER A 50 17.01 5.82 -4.93
CA SER A 50 16.88 5.34 -3.55
C SER A 50 15.55 5.78 -2.94
N PRO A 51 14.99 5.02 -1.98
CA PRO A 51 13.79 5.44 -1.24
C PRO A 51 13.97 6.80 -0.57
N GLU A 52 15.18 7.10 -0.08
CA GLU A 52 15.53 8.38 0.55
C GLU A 52 15.46 9.56 -0.43
N GLU A 53 15.87 9.37 -1.68
CA GLU A 53 15.80 10.41 -2.72
C GLU A 53 14.34 10.70 -3.10
N VAL A 54 13.53 9.65 -3.24
CA VAL A 54 12.09 9.78 -3.51
C VAL A 54 11.41 10.46 -2.33
N GLN A 55 11.75 10.08 -1.10
CA GLN A 55 11.24 10.73 0.11
C GLN A 55 11.58 12.22 0.11
N ALA A 56 12.84 12.59 -0.15
CA ALA A 56 13.26 13.99 -0.18
C ALA A 56 12.51 14.81 -1.24
N HIS A 57 12.23 14.22 -2.41
CA HIS A 57 11.44 14.88 -3.48
C HIS A 57 10.02 15.23 -3.02
N PHE A 58 9.35 14.29 -2.37
CA PHE A 58 7.97 14.45 -1.91
C PHE A 58 7.84 15.06 -0.50
N GLN A 59 8.94 15.24 0.24
CA GLN A 59 8.93 15.81 1.58
C GLN A 59 8.39 17.25 1.62
N SER A 60 8.51 17.99 0.51
CA SER A 60 7.93 19.32 0.36
C SER A 60 6.40 19.32 0.32
N CYS A 61 5.78 18.20 -0.07
CA CYS A 61 4.32 18.04 -0.11
C CYS A 61 3.73 17.74 1.27
N GLY A 62 4.50 17.11 2.16
CA GLY A 62 4.07 16.79 3.52
C GLY A 62 4.82 15.62 4.15
N SER A 63 4.32 15.18 5.31
CA SER A 63 4.90 14.07 6.07
C SER A 63 4.64 12.72 5.41
N ILE A 64 5.71 11.98 5.16
CA ILE A 64 5.71 10.66 4.52
C ILE A 64 5.84 9.60 5.61
N ASN A 65 4.96 8.59 5.58
CA ASN A 65 5.03 7.44 6.46
C ASN A 65 5.99 6.38 5.89
N ARG A 66 5.88 6.09 4.59
CA ARG A 66 6.68 5.03 3.95
C ARG A 66 6.90 5.28 2.46
N VAL A 67 8.08 4.91 1.97
CA VAL A 67 8.40 4.83 0.53
C VAL A 67 8.74 3.39 0.17
N THR A 68 8.14 2.87 -0.90
CA THR A 68 8.38 1.51 -1.40
C THR A 68 8.68 1.54 -2.89
N ILE A 69 9.91 1.22 -3.27
CA ILE A 69 10.29 1.05 -4.69
C ILE A 69 10.03 -0.39 -5.10
N LEU A 70 9.28 -0.59 -6.19
CA LEU A 70 8.97 -1.94 -6.67
C LEU A 70 10.14 -2.52 -7.44
N LEU A 71 10.63 -3.64 -6.93
CA LEU A 71 11.64 -4.47 -7.58
C LEU A 71 10.95 -5.63 -8.32
N ASP A 72 11.53 -6.01 -9.45
CA ASP A 72 11.16 -7.21 -10.16
C ASP A 72 11.52 -8.45 -9.33
N LYS A 73 10.58 -9.38 -9.16
CA LYS A 73 10.75 -10.55 -8.28
C LYS A 73 11.76 -11.56 -8.82
N PHE A 74 12.03 -11.55 -10.13
CA PHE A 74 12.91 -12.51 -10.78
C PHE A 74 14.33 -11.95 -10.94
N THR A 75 14.45 -10.69 -11.32
CA THR A 75 15.75 -10.05 -11.58
C THR A 75 16.27 -9.22 -10.40
N GLY A 76 15.41 -8.88 -9.43
CA GLY A 76 15.72 -7.95 -8.34
C GLY A 76 15.90 -6.50 -8.80
N GLN A 77 15.74 -6.22 -10.09
CA GLN A 77 15.94 -4.88 -10.64
C GLN A 77 14.70 -4.01 -10.41
N PRO A 78 14.87 -2.70 -10.12
CA PRO A 78 13.74 -1.80 -9.99
C PRO A 78 12.93 -1.78 -11.28
N LYS A 79 11.60 -1.72 -11.16
CA LYS A 79 10.69 -1.67 -12.32
C LYS A 79 10.44 -0.25 -12.84
N GLY A 80 11.03 0.75 -12.19
CA GLY A 80 10.81 2.17 -12.50
C GLY A 80 9.51 2.73 -11.92
N TYR A 81 8.98 2.10 -10.86
CA TYR A 81 7.79 2.56 -10.15
C TYR A 81 8.02 2.50 -8.63
N ALA A 82 7.43 3.45 -7.91
CA ALA A 82 7.45 3.52 -6.46
C ALA A 82 6.06 3.89 -5.91
N TYR A 83 5.81 3.51 -4.67
CA TYR A 83 4.68 3.97 -3.88
C TYR A 83 5.19 4.86 -2.76
N VAL A 84 4.48 5.95 -2.50
CA VAL A 84 4.73 6.84 -1.36
C VAL A 84 3.45 6.92 -0.56
N GLU A 85 3.55 6.53 0.70
CA GLU A 85 2.46 6.57 1.68
C GLU A 85 2.66 7.81 2.55
N PHE A 86 1.66 8.69 2.57
CA PHE A 86 1.65 9.87 3.41
C PHE A 86 0.98 9.59 4.75
N THR A 87 1.22 10.47 5.73
CA THR A 87 0.53 10.40 7.02
C THR A 87 -0.96 10.69 6.89
N GLU A 88 -1.32 11.57 5.95
CA GLU A 88 -2.69 12.06 5.76
C GLU A 88 -3.13 12.01 4.28
N PRO A 89 -4.43 11.78 4.00
CA PRO A 89 -4.93 11.68 2.63
C PRO A 89 -4.95 13.04 1.92
N SER A 90 -5.03 14.14 2.68
CA SER A 90 -4.95 15.51 2.16
C SER A 90 -3.62 15.79 1.45
N LEU A 91 -2.53 15.13 1.86
CA LEU A 91 -1.19 15.31 1.29
C LEU A 91 -1.04 14.67 -0.08
N VAL A 92 -1.86 13.66 -0.40
CA VAL A 92 -1.92 13.05 -1.73
C VAL A 92 -2.21 14.11 -2.77
N ALA A 93 -3.18 15.00 -2.52
CA ALA A 93 -3.54 16.08 -3.44
C ALA A 93 -2.37 17.04 -3.71
N GLN A 94 -1.55 17.32 -2.71
CA GLN A 94 -0.35 18.15 -2.86
C GLN A 94 0.71 17.45 -3.72
N ALA A 95 0.90 16.15 -3.52
CA ALA A 95 1.85 15.37 -4.29
C ALA A 95 1.44 15.22 -5.77
N LEU A 96 0.15 15.23 -6.07
CA LEU A 96 -0.34 15.25 -7.47
C LEU A 96 0.06 16.51 -8.23
N VAL A 97 0.31 17.63 -7.53
CA VAL A 97 0.81 18.87 -8.17
C VAL A 97 2.22 18.67 -8.73
N LEU A 98 3.00 17.72 -8.17
CA LEU A 98 4.32 17.33 -8.68
C LEU A 98 4.26 16.30 -9.82
N ASN A 99 3.07 16.00 -10.37
CA ASN A 99 2.97 15.20 -11.58
C ASN A 99 3.76 15.87 -12.72
N GLU A 100 4.54 15.09 -13.47
CA GLU A 100 5.43 15.53 -14.55
C GLU A 100 6.65 16.37 -14.11
N SER A 101 6.88 16.49 -12.80
CA SER A 101 8.12 17.09 -12.27
C SER A 101 9.36 16.29 -12.66
N VAL A 102 10.51 16.97 -12.70
CA VAL A 102 11.79 16.34 -13.07
C VAL A 102 12.45 15.76 -11.82
N PHE A 103 12.73 14.45 -11.86
CA PHE A 103 13.47 13.71 -10.84
C PHE A 103 14.59 12.91 -11.50
N LYS A 104 15.84 13.14 -11.07
CA LYS A 104 17.06 12.55 -11.68
C LYS A 104 17.11 12.67 -13.21
N GLY A 105 16.63 13.80 -13.74
CA GLY A 105 16.61 14.08 -15.18
C GLY A 105 15.47 13.39 -15.96
N ARG A 106 14.51 12.76 -15.29
CA ARG A 106 13.34 12.12 -15.89
C ARG A 106 12.06 12.75 -15.37
N ASN A 107 11.05 12.92 -16.23
CA ASN A 107 9.73 13.35 -15.80
C ASN A 107 9.00 12.18 -15.13
N ILE A 108 8.65 12.36 -13.85
CA ILE A 108 7.90 11.34 -13.10
C ILE A 108 6.41 11.49 -13.31
N LYS A 109 5.69 10.37 -13.28
CA LYS A 109 4.23 10.35 -13.33
C LYS A 109 3.71 10.13 -11.92
N VAL A 110 2.88 11.04 -11.40
CA VAL A 110 2.31 10.93 -10.06
C VAL A 110 0.80 10.78 -10.16
N VAL A 111 0.25 9.69 -9.63
CA VAL A 111 -1.20 9.44 -9.58
C VAL A 111 -1.58 8.88 -8.20
N PRO A 112 -2.84 9.00 -7.75
CA PRO A 112 -3.29 8.36 -6.52
C PRO A 112 -3.13 6.84 -6.64
N LYS A 113 -2.77 6.18 -5.53
CA LYS A 113 -2.80 4.72 -5.46
C LYS A 113 -4.28 4.27 -5.45
N ARG A 114 -4.58 3.20 -6.18
CA ARG A 114 -5.94 2.74 -6.45
C ARG A 114 -6.01 1.22 -6.46
#